data_AF-K6ZKL5-F1
#
_entry.id   AF-K6ZKL5-F1
#
_cell.length_a   1.000
_cell.length_b   1.000
_cell.length_c   1.000
_cell.angle_alpha   90.00
_cell.angle_beta   90.00
_cell.angle_gamma   90.00
#
_symmetry.space_group_name_H-M   'P 1'
#
loop_
_entity.id
_entity.type
_entity.pdbx_description
1 polymer ?
#
loop_
_entity_poly.entity_id
_entity_poly.type
_entity_poly.pdbx_seq_one_letter_code
_entity_poly.pdbx_strand_id
1 'polypeptide(L)'
;MKNNNMIRSLLMVLGLVISLPSIGHQLSTAYIIANVDATGRIQGEWQLGLTDLELVLGLDTDLNGQLTWGEVTQRRNDIAIYLSEHLTLKRGGSACATQFAGLDRLEDHADSVFAVTDFSAQCPLAGIFTVDYSAIFAKDDSHEVVVNISDEANTQSFVLDSTQRQIDVDLTDGSRWVTFKEFVYQGIIHIWIGTDHILFLLALLLPCVLLRQGGQWQRNPQLKNVLSTTVWIISAFTLAHSITLTATALGWIIPSSRWVEFGIAISVLFAALNNVKPIILRLGWLTFAFGLLHGMGFAGVLGELGLPGDQKLLSILAFNLGVEIGQLAIVLVALPLLILLAKTALYRRWVMPGVSIGIALVALNWAIERF
;
A
#
# COMPACT_ATOMS: atom_id res chain seq x y z
N MET A 1 -44.76 -0.83 14.58
CA MET A 1 -44.55 -1.76 13.44
C MET A 1 -44.03 -1.12 12.14
N LYS A 2 -43.91 0.22 12.01
CA LYS A 2 -43.39 0.86 10.78
C LYS A 2 -41.85 0.86 10.62
N ASN A 3 -41.08 0.57 11.67
CA ASN A 3 -39.62 0.76 11.68
C ASN A 3 -38.81 -0.45 11.17
N ASN A 4 -39.38 -1.65 11.13
CA ASN A 4 -38.67 -2.85 10.69
C ASN A 4 -38.50 -2.93 9.16
N ASN A 5 -39.39 -2.30 8.39
CA ASN A 5 -39.31 -2.35 6.93
C ASN A 5 -38.20 -1.45 6.41
N MET A 6 -37.95 -0.30 7.04
CA MET A 6 -36.85 0.60 6.65
C MET A 6 -35.48 -0.01 6.97
N ILE A 7 -35.35 -0.73 8.10
CA ILE A 7 -34.13 -1.46 8.49
C ILE A 7 -33.87 -2.63 7.53
N ARG A 8 -34.91 -3.38 7.16
CA ARG A 8 -34.78 -4.46 6.16
C ARG A 8 -34.41 -3.92 4.79
N SER A 9 -34.99 -2.81 4.34
CA SER A 9 -34.63 -2.18 3.07
C SER A 9 -33.20 -1.63 3.07
N LEU A 10 -32.74 -1.04 4.18
CA LEU A 10 -31.34 -0.57 4.29
C LEU A 10 -30.34 -1.74 4.31
N LEU A 11 -30.67 -2.84 5.00
CA LEU A 11 -29.86 -4.07 5.00
C LEU A 11 -29.87 -4.78 3.63
N MET A 12 -30.98 -4.71 2.89
CA MET A 12 -31.05 -5.25 1.52
C MET A 12 -30.24 -4.41 0.54
N VAL A 13 -30.28 -3.08 0.66
CA VAL A 13 -29.45 -2.17 -0.16
C VAL A 13 -27.98 -2.32 0.19
N LEU A 14 -27.63 -2.48 1.47
CA LEU A 14 -26.25 -2.75 1.89
C LEU A 14 -25.79 -4.15 1.42
N GLY A 15 -26.67 -5.14 1.44
CA GLY A 15 -26.40 -6.50 0.94
C GLY A 15 -26.15 -6.56 -0.57
N LEU A 16 -26.76 -5.67 -1.35
CA LEU A 16 -26.58 -5.56 -2.80
C LEU A 16 -25.29 -4.82 -3.21
N VAL A 17 -24.64 -4.11 -2.29
CA VAL A 17 -23.33 -3.47 -2.51
C VAL A 17 -22.16 -4.42 -2.21
N ILE A 18 -22.42 -5.55 -1.52
CA ILE A 18 -21.40 -6.53 -1.08
C ILE A 18 -21.04 -7.55 -2.18
N SER A 19 -21.71 -7.53 -3.33
CA SER A 19 -21.50 -8.50 -4.41
C SER A 19 -20.59 -8.02 -5.54
N LEU A 20 -19.77 -6.99 -5.32
CA LEU A 20 -18.71 -6.65 -6.27
C LEU A 20 -17.51 -7.55 -5.96
N PRO A 21 -17.00 -8.33 -6.93
CA PRO A 21 -15.77 -9.08 -6.73
C PRO A 21 -14.64 -8.06 -6.50
N SER A 22 -14.08 -8.01 -5.29
CA SER A 22 -12.75 -7.44 -5.11
C SER A 22 -11.75 -8.48 -5.56
N ILE A 23 -11.07 -8.18 -6.66
CA ILE A 23 -9.99 -8.99 -7.19
C ILE A 23 -8.86 -8.91 -6.16
N GLY A 24 -8.70 -9.95 -5.35
CA GLY A 24 -7.55 -10.15 -4.49
C GLY A 24 -6.35 -10.61 -5.31
N HIS A 25 -5.87 -9.77 -6.22
CA HIS A 25 -4.51 -9.93 -6.73
C HIS A 25 -3.56 -9.18 -5.79
N GLN A 26 -2.39 -9.77 -5.54
CA GLN A 26 -1.26 -9.06 -4.97
C GLN A 26 -1.05 -7.77 -5.79
N LEU A 27 -0.77 -6.65 -5.11
CA LEU A 27 -0.53 -5.35 -5.77
C LEU A 27 0.53 -5.54 -6.86
N SER A 28 0.18 -5.20 -8.10
CA SER A 28 1.07 -5.30 -9.26
C SER A 28 2.21 -4.30 -9.10
N THR A 29 3.44 -4.78 -8.87
CA THR A 29 4.62 -3.93 -8.67
C THR A 29 5.77 -4.32 -9.57
N ALA A 30 6.54 -3.31 -10.01
CA ALA A 30 7.78 -3.51 -10.76
C ALA A 30 8.92 -2.70 -10.15
N TYR A 31 10.16 -3.10 -10.44
CA TYR A 31 11.36 -2.41 -9.99
C TYR A 31 12.28 -2.10 -11.16
N ILE A 32 12.76 -0.87 -11.25
CA ILE A 32 13.82 -0.46 -12.18
C ILE A 32 14.97 0.06 -11.33
N ILE A 33 16.12 -0.58 -11.44
CA ILE A 33 17.33 -0.20 -10.72
C ILE A 33 18.39 0.13 -11.76
N ALA A 34 18.86 1.38 -11.79
CA ALA A 34 19.85 1.81 -12.76
C ALA A 34 20.94 2.68 -12.15
N ASN A 35 22.14 2.54 -12.71
CA ASN A 35 23.30 3.36 -12.41
C ASN A 35 23.70 4.17 -13.65
N VAL A 36 23.92 5.46 -13.45
CA VAL A 36 24.37 6.42 -14.46
C VAL A 36 25.82 6.76 -14.18
N ASP A 37 26.69 6.48 -15.15
CA ASP A 37 28.11 6.82 -15.04
C ASP A 37 28.42 8.24 -15.59
N ALA A 38 29.64 8.70 -15.33
CA ALA A 38 30.12 10.00 -15.78
C ALA A 38 30.19 10.16 -17.32
N THR A 39 30.11 9.06 -18.08
CA THR A 39 30.10 9.05 -19.54
C THR A 39 28.68 9.09 -20.13
N GLY A 40 27.65 9.14 -19.28
CA GLY A 40 26.26 9.12 -19.71
C GLY A 40 25.77 7.74 -20.12
N ARG A 41 26.54 6.68 -19.81
CA ARG A 41 26.09 5.31 -19.96
C ARG A 41 25.27 4.93 -18.74
N ILE A 42 24.14 4.30 -19.00
CA ILE A 42 23.21 3.79 -18.00
C ILE A 42 23.27 2.27 -18.09
N GLN A 43 23.39 1.62 -16.95
CA GLN A 43 23.29 0.17 -16.80
C GLN A 43 22.31 -0.11 -15.69
N GLY A 44 21.39 -1.03 -15.92
CA GLY A 44 20.37 -1.34 -14.93
C GLY A 44 19.66 -2.63 -15.22
N GLU A 45 18.72 -2.93 -14.35
CA GLU A 45 17.84 -4.09 -14.44
C GLU A 45 16.40 -3.62 -14.26
N TRP A 46 15.50 -4.29 -14.99
CA TRP A 46 14.08 -4.16 -14.81
C TRP A 46 13.53 -5.50 -14.36
N GLN A 47 12.97 -5.50 -13.15
CA GLN A 47 12.31 -6.63 -12.52
C GLN A 47 10.80 -6.46 -12.67
N LEU A 48 10.13 -7.42 -13.31
CA LEU A 48 8.69 -7.40 -13.52
C LEU A 48 8.08 -8.76 -13.13
N GLY A 49 6.96 -8.74 -12.40
CA GLY A 49 6.31 -9.97 -11.94
C GLY A 49 5.88 -10.89 -13.10
N LEU A 50 6.05 -12.20 -12.93
CA LEU A 50 5.63 -13.16 -13.97
C LEU A 50 4.12 -13.12 -14.24
N THR A 51 3.31 -12.83 -13.22
CA THR A 51 1.85 -12.64 -13.34
C THR A 51 1.50 -11.41 -14.17
N ASP A 52 2.29 -10.34 -14.07
CA ASP A 52 2.08 -9.11 -14.84
C ASP A 52 2.48 -9.32 -16.31
N LEU A 53 3.58 -10.04 -16.54
CA LEU A 53 3.98 -10.44 -17.89
C LEU A 53 2.96 -11.39 -18.53
N GLU A 54 2.38 -12.32 -17.77
CA GLU A 54 1.28 -13.15 -18.23
C GLU A 54 0.07 -12.30 -18.65
N LEU A 55 -0.31 -11.33 -17.82
CA LEU A 55 -1.45 -10.46 -18.06
C LEU A 55 -1.34 -9.67 -19.38
N VAL A 56 -0.13 -9.30 -19.78
CA VAL A 56 0.11 -8.48 -20.99
C VAL A 56 0.57 -9.27 -22.21
N LEU A 57 1.25 -10.42 -22.04
CA LEU A 57 1.83 -11.19 -23.15
C LEU A 57 1.21 -12.58 -23.35
N GLY A 58 0.44 -13.09 -22.39
CA GLY A 58 -0.10 -14.46 -22.40
C GLY A 58 1.02 -15.48 -22.57
N LEU A 59 1.87 -15.61 -21.55
CA LEU A 59 3.05 -16.47 -21.53
C LEU A 59 2.70 -17.96 -21.38
N ASP A 60 1.67 -18.29 -20.59
CA ASP A 60 1.14 -19.65 -20.39
C ASP A 60 0.56 -20.16 -21.71
N THR A 61 1.33 -21.04 -22.37
CA THR A 61 1.03 -21.46 -23.74
C THR A 61 0.12 -22.69 -23.75
N ASP A 62 0.19 -23.52 -22.72
CA ASP A 62 -0.63 -24.73 -22.60
C ASP A 62 -1.93 -24.51 -21.78
N LEU A 63 -2.10 -23.31 -21.22
CA LEU A 63 -3.27 -22.84 -20.47
C LEU A 63 -3.57 -23.71 -19.25
N ASN A 64 -2.54 -24.29 -18.65
CA ASN A 64 -2.67 -25.14 -17.47
C ASN A 64 -2.72 -24.32 -16.15
N GLY A 65 -2.49 -23.01 -16.22
CA GLY A 65 -2.49 -22.09 -15.08
C GLY A 65 -1.19 -22.06 -14.27
N GLN A 66 -0.10 -22.65 -14.78
CA GLN A 66 1.21 -22.70 -14.16
C GLN A 66 2.28 -22.21 -15.15
N LEU A 67 2.93 -21.11 -14.80
CA LEU A 67 4.02 -20.56 -15.59
C LEU A 67 5.33 -21.30 -15.32
N THR A 68 5.83 -21.96 -16.35
CA THR A 68 7.15 -22.61 -16.31
C THR A 68 8.24 -21.70 -16.88
N TRP A 69 9.47 -21.83 -16.38
CA TRP A 69 10.62 -21.11 -16.94
C TRP A 69 10.83 -21.38 -18.44
N GLY A 70 10.45 -22.58 -18.91
CA GLY A 70 10.49 -22.93 -20.33
C GLY A 70 9.59 -22.05 -21.19
N GLU A 71 8.39 -21.70 -20.71
CA GLU A 71 7.45 -20.83 -21.42
C GLU A 71 7.92 -19.38 -21.41
N VAL A 72 8.36 -18.88 -20.25
CA VAL A 72 8.90 -17.51 -20.13
C VAL A 72 10.10 -17.32 -21.06
N THR A 73 11.03 -18.27 -21.11
CA THR A 73 12.21 -18.18 -21.97
C THR A 73 11.90 -18.32 -23.46
N GLN A 74 10.86 -19.07 -23.84
CA GLN A 74 10.40 -19.13 -25.23
C GLN A 74 9.88 -17.77 -25.73
N ARG A 75 9.30 -16.97 -24.83
CA ARG A 75 8.75 -15.64 -25.13
C ARG A 75 9.73 -14.49 -24.86
N ARG A 76 11.02 -14.77 -24.64
CA ARG A 76 12.06 -13.76 -24.32
C ARG A 76 12.11 -12.57 -25.28
N ASN A 77 11.88 -12.80 -26.58
CA ASN A 77 11.93 -11.74 -27.58
C ASN A 77 10.71 -10.82 -27.46
N ASP A 78 9.52 -11.38 -27.22
CA ASP A 78 8.29 -10.61 -27.02
C ASP A 78 8.38 -9.78 -25.74
N ILE A 79 8.96 -10.35 -24.67
CA ILE A 79 9.28 -9.63 -23.43
C ILE A 79 10.21 -8.46 -23.74
N ALA A 80 11.35 -8.68 -24.41
CA ALA A 80 12.28 -7.61 -24.73
C ALA A 80 11.67 -6.49 -25.59
N ILE A 81 10.81 -6.85 -26.57
CA ILE A 81 10.07 -5.88 -27.38
C ILE A 81 9.14 -5.06 -26.48
N TYR A 82 8.31 -5.72 -25.67
CA TYR A 82 7.39 -5.06 -24.75
C TYR A 82 8.10 -4.09 -23.80
N LEU A 83 9.20 -4.53 -23.18
CA LEU A 83 9.99 -3.67 -22.30
C LEU A 83 10.55 -2.45 -23.06
N SER A 84 11.03 -2.64 -24.29
CA SER A 84 11.54 -1.53 -25.11
C SER A 84 10.49 -0.51 -25.54
N GLU A 85 9.23 -0.93 -25.69
CA GLU A 85 8.12 -0.05 -26.01
C GLU A 85 7.64 0.75 -24.78
N HIS A 86 7.87 0.20 -23.58
CA HIS A 86 7.29 0.72 -22.35
C HIS A 86 8.25 1.43 -21.40
N LEU A 87 9.56 1.40 -21.66
CA LEU A 87 10.56 2.18 -20.94
C LEU A 87 11.33 3.09 -21.91
N THR A 88 11.11 4.39 -21.80
CA THR A 88 11.85 5.39 -22.57
C THR A 88 12.70 6.25 -21.65
N LEU A 89 14.01 6.26 -21.92
CA LEU A 89 14.97 7.13 -21.25
C LEU A 89 15.30 8.31 -22.15
N LYS A 90 15.25 9.54 -21.63
CA LYS A 90 15.55 10.76 -22.39
C LYS A 90 16.53 11.64 -21.62
N ARG A 91 17.40 12.35 -22.32
CA ARG A 91 18.22 13.42 -21.70
C ARG A 91 18.31 14.64 -22.61
N GLY A 92 17.99 15.80 -22.05
CA GLY A 92 17.93 17.06 -22.81
C GLY A 92 16.92 17.01 -23.97
N GLY A 93 15.82 16.27 -23.79
CA GLY A 93 14.79 16.06 -24.82
C GLY A 93 15.12 15.04 -25.91
N SER A 94 16.34 14.49 -25.93
CA SER A 94 16.75 13.43 -26.87
C SER A 94 16.59 12.04 -26.24
N ALA A 95 16.05 11.07 -26.97
CA ALA A 95 15.97 9.69 -26.52
C ALA A 95 17.37 9.07 -26.38
N CYS A 96 17.60 8.34 -25.30
CA CYS A 96 18.79 7.54 -25.11
C CYS A 96 18.67 6.25 -25.92
N ALA A 97 19.79 5.78 -26.48
CA ALA A 97 19.81 4.52 -27.21
C ALA A 97 19.76 3.35 -26.19
N THR A 98 18.56 2.85 -25.90
CA THR A 98 18.30 1.75 -24.96
C THR A 98 18.40 0.38 -25.65
N GLN A 99 18.99 -0.58 -24.95
CA GLN A 99 19.12 -1.98 -25.38
C GLN A 99 18.86 -2.88 -24.19
N PHE A 100 18.02 -3.89 -24.37
CA PHE A 100 17.77 -4.94 -23.39
C PHE A 100 18.63 -6.16 -23.73
N ALA A 101 19.38 -6.66 -22.76
CA ALA A 101 20.34 -7.75 -22.95
C ALA A 101 19.67 -9.15 -23.02
N GLY A 102 18.37 -9.22 -22.76
CA GLY A 102 17.58 -10.44 -22.72
C GLY A 102 17.12 -10.76 -21.30
N LEU A 103 16.20 -11.72 -21.18
CA LEU A 103 15.75 -12.21 -19.88
C LEU A 103 16.85 -13.10 -19.28
N ASP A 104 17.50 -12.63 -18.22
CA ASP A 104 18.73 -13.24 -17.70
C ASP A 104 18.48 -14.17 -16.51
N ARG A 105 17.52 -13.84 -15.64
CA ARG A 105 17.24 -14.60 -14.41
C ARG A 105 15.83 -14.37 -13.85
N LEU A 106 15.47 -15.21 -12.88
CA LEU A 106 14.32 -15.02 -12.01
C LEU A 106 14.80 -14.62 -10.61
N GLU A 107 14.08 -13.71 -9.97
CA GLU A 107 14.28 -13.36 -8.55
C GLU A 107 12.99 -13.59 -7.76
N ASP A 108 13.15 -14.12 -6.55
CA ASP A 108 12.04 -14.31 -5.62
C ASP A 108 11.91 -13.07 -4.73
N HIS A 109 10.72 -12.47 -4.76
CA HIS A 109 10.34 -11.30 -3.98
C HIS A 109 9.19 -11.68 -3.05
N ALA A 110 9.54 -12.03 -1.81
CA ALA A 110 8.64 -12.59 -0.81
C ALA A 110 7.82 -13.80 -1.31
N ASP A 111 6.61 -13.57 -1.82
CA ASP A 111 5.66 -14.58 -2.30
C ASP A 111 5.46 -14.53 -3.83
N SER A 112 6.22 -13.71 -4.57
CA SER A 112 6.12 -13.53 -6.03
C SER A 112 7.46 -13.71 -6.76
N VAL A 113 7.39 -14.20 -8.00
CA VAL A 113 8.56 -14.43 -8.85
C VAL A 113 8.65 -13.34 -9.92
N PHE A 114 9.81 -12.72 -10.04
CA PHE A 114 10.09 -11.62 -10.95
C PHE A 114 11.03 -12.06 -12.06
N ALA A 115 10.69 -11.69 -13.29
CA ALA A 115 11.56 -11.74 -14.44
C ALA A 115 12.52 -10.54 -14.40
N VAL A 116 13.83 -10.81 -14.34
CA VAL A 116 14.86 -9.77 -14.36
C VAL A 116 15.46 -9.67 -15.74
N THR A 117 15.38 -8.47 -16.32
CA THR A 117 15.94 -8.15 -17.63
C THR A 117 16.96 -7.03 -17.49
N ASP A 118 18.22 -7.32 -17.82
CA ASP A 118 19.26 -6.30 -17.82
C ASP A 118 19.08 -5.38 -19.04
N PHE A 119 19.36 -4.09 -18.85
CA PHE A 119 19.36 -3.11 -19.91
C PHE A 119 20.54 -2.15 -19.81
N SER A 120 20.90 -1.59 -20.96
CA SER A 120 21.87 -0.51 -21.05
C SER A 120 21.34 0.61 -21.93
N ALA A 121 21.73 1.84 -21.62
CA ALA A 121 21.40 2.99 -22.45
C ALA A 121 22.59 3.93 -22.58
N GLN A 122 22.71 4.56 -23.75
CA GLN A 122 23.65 5.68 -23.92
C GLN A 122 22.86 6.99 -24.05
N CYS A 123 23.07 7.89 -23.09
CA CYS A 123 22.45 9.20 -23.05
C CYS A 123 23.47 10.32 -23.36
N PRO A 124 23.00 11.49 -23.86
CA PRO A 124 23.76 12.73 -23.81
C PRO A 124 24.24 13.10 -22.40
N LEU A 125 25.31 13.88 -22.28
CA LEU A 125 25.86 14.31 -20.98
C LEU A 125 25.14 15.51 -20.36
N ALA A 126 24.41 16.29 -21.17
CA ALA A 126 23.80 17.55 -20.75
C ALA A 126 22.28 17.52 -20.91
N GLY A 127 21.60 18.30 -20.06
CA GLY A 127 20.14 18.38 -20.01
C GLY A 127 19.53 17.50 -18.92
N ILE A 128 18.24 17.72 -18.70
CA ILE A 128 17.43 17.01 -17.71
C ILE A 128 17.32 15.54 -18.13
N PHE A 129 17.62 14.63 -17.22
CA PHE A 129 17.42 13.19 -17.42
C PHE A 129 15.99 12.84 -17.04
N THR A 130 15.28 12.15 -17.91
CA THR A 130 13.86 11.86 -17.76
C THR A 130 13.61 10.37 -18.00
N VAL A 131 12.87 9.74 -17.09
CA VAL A 131 12.41 8.35 -17.19
C VAL A 131 10.91 8.37 -17.47
N ASP A 132 10.49 7.66 -18.51
CA ASP A 132 9.10 7.52 -18.94
C ASP A 132 8.75 6.03 -18.95
N TYR A 133 7.74 5.65 -18.18
CA TYR A 133 7.31 4.28 -17.96
C TYR A 133 5.81 4.12 -18.24
N SER A 134 5.44 3.08 -18.99
CA SER A 134 4.04 2.87 -19.35
C SER A 134 3.56 1.42 -19.32
N ALA A 135 4.41 0.48 -18.90
CA ALA A 135 4.04 -0.94 -18.84
C ALA A 135 2.91 -1.17 -17.82
N ILE A 136 2.10 -2.20 -18.10
CA ILE A 136 1.02 -2.75 -17.26
C ILE A 136 -0.19 -1.82 -17.06
N PHE A 137 -0.02 -0.49 -17.03
CA PHE A 137 -1.10 0.48 -16.77
C PHE A 137 -2.33 0.37 -17.68
N ALA A 138 -2.19 -0.24 -18.86
CA ALA A 138 -3.32 -0.50 -19.76
C ALA A 138 -4.22 -1.67 -19.31
N LYS A 139 -3.70 -2.57 -18.46
CA LYS A 139 -4.38 -3.76 -17.93
C LYS A 139 -4.70 -3.63 -16.45
N ASP A 140 -3.82 -2.98 -15.69
CA ASP A 140 -3.98 -2.75 -14.26
C ASP A 140 -3.61 -1.29 -13.94
N ASP A 141 -4.62 -0.49 -13.58
CA ASP A 141 -4.44 0.92 -13.23
C ASP A 141 -3.89 1.14 -11.81
N SER A 142 -3.86 0.08 -11.00
CA SER A 142 -3.28 0.03 -9.67
C SER A 142 -1.80 -0.38 -9.65
N HIS A 143 -1.24 -0.70 -10.83
CA HIS A 143 0.18 -1.00 -10.95
C HIS A 143 1.05 0.16 -10.45
N GLU A 144 2.19 -0.17 -9.87
CA GLU A 144 3.21 0.79 -9.44
C GLU A 144 4.60 0.31 -9.87
N VAL A 145 5.47 1.22 -10.29
CA VAL A 145 6.90 0.91 -10.50
C VAL A 145 7.77 1.77 -9.61
N VAL A 146 8.68 1.12 -8.89
CA VAL A 146 9.72 1.77 -8.12
C VAL A 146 10.94 1.95 -9.01
N VAL A 147 11.36 3.19 -9.22
CA VAL A 147 12.53 3.54 -10.03
C VAL A 147 13.63 4.07 -9.12
N ASN A 148 14.75 3.35 -9.07
CA ASN A 148 15.96 3.73 -8.36
C ASN A 148 17.05 4.11 -9.36
N ILE A 149 17.43 5.37 -9.37
CA ILE A 149 18.53 5.87 -10.19
C ILE A 149 19.68 6.30 -9.29
N SER A 150 20.89 5.84 -9.59
CA SER A 150 22.09 6.15 -8.84
C SER A 150 23.24 6.66 -9.71
N ASP A 151 24.16 7.40 -9.11
CA ASP A 151 25.52 7.61 -9.61
C ASP A 151 26.53 7.09 -8.56
N GLU A 152 27.81 7.47 -8.65
CA GLU A 152 28.83 7.06 -7.67
C GLU A 152 28.57 7.52 -6.23
N ALA A 153 27.81 8.59 -6.02
CA ALA A 153 27.65 9.25 -4.72
C ALA A 153 26.19 9.38 -4.25
N ASN A 154 25.22 9.36 -5.17
CA ASN A 154 23.83 9.68 -4.94
C ASN A 154 22.92 8.57 -5.42
N THR A 155 21.77 8.44 -4.77
CA THR A 155 20.66 7.62 -5.28
C THR A 155 19.36 8.37 -5.01
N GLN A 156 18.46 8.30 -5.98
CA GLN A 156 17.10 8.81 -5.85
C GLN A 156 16.13 7.68 -6.18
N SER A 157 15.06 7.62 -5.39
CA SER A 157 13.95 6.71 -5.62
C SER A 157 12.70 7.48 -5.94
N PHE A 158 11.94 6.95 -6.88
CA PHE A 158 10.65 7.47 -7.29
C PHE A 158 9.67 6.30 -7.39
N VAL A 159 8.39 6.58 -7.19
CA VAL A 159 7.31 5.66 -7.54
C VAL A 159 6.51 6.29 -8.67
N LEU A 160 6.36 5.55 -9.77
CA LEU A 160 5.50 5.94 -10.89
C LEU A 160 4.23 5.10 -10.85
N ASP A 161 3.10 5.76 -11.13
CA ASP A 161 1.78 5.15 -11.15
C ASP A 161 1.03 5.55 -12.43
N SER A 162 -0.23 5.13 -12.55
CA SER A 162 -1.04 5.41 -13.74
C SER A 162 -1.28 6.92 -14.00
N THR A 163 -1.10 7.78 -12.99
CA THR A 163 -1.26 9.24 -13.03
C THR A 163 0.07 9.98 -13.26
N GLN A 164 1.18 9.48 -12.72
CA GLN A 164 2.52 10.01 -12.90
C GLN A 164 3.42 8.95 -13.54
N ARG A 165 3.52 9.01 -14.87
CA ARG A 165 4.27 8.05 -15.70
C ARG A 165 5.67 8.51 -16.10
N GLN A 166 5.99 9.76 -15.76
CA GLN A 166 7.24 10.41 -16.14
C GLN A 166 7.84 11.12 -14.93
N ILE A 167 9.15 10.99 -14.75
CA ILE A 167 9.93 11.70 -13.74
C ILE A 167 11.15 12.36 -14.34
N ASP A 168 11.52 13.51 -13.81
CA ASP A 168 12.81 14.14 -14.06
C ASP A 168 13.76 13.81 -12.91
N VAL A 169 14.95 13.34 -13.27
CA VAL A 169 15.98 12.88 -12.34
C VAL A 169 17.14 13.87 -12.36
N ASP A 170 17.44 14.43 -11.19
CA ASP A 170 18.61 15.27 -10.97
C ASP A 170 19.37 14.76 -9.75
N LEU A 171 20.35 13.89 -9.99
CA LEU A 171 21.17 13.29 -8.95
C LEU A 171 22.03 14.31 -8.18
N THR A 172 22.20 15.53 -8.71
CA THR A 172 22.98 16.59 -8.05
C THR A 172 22.16 17.38 -7.03
N ASP A 173 20.83 17.41 -7.17
CA ASP A 173 19.95 18.14 -6.26
C ASP A 173 19.43 17.24 -5.13
N GLY A 174 19.94 17.45 -3.92
CA GLY A 174 19.30 17.03 -2.68
C GLY A 174 18.76 15.60 -2.67
N SER A 175 19.51 14.62 -3.20
CA SER A 175 19.07 13.23 -3.42
C SER A 175 18.29 12.62 -2.27
N ARG A 176 18.81 12.76 -1.04
CA ARG A 176 18.16 12.29 0.20
C ARG A 176 16.83 13.01 0.51
N TRP A 177 16.72 14.29 0.20
CA TRP A 177 15.50 15.08 0.43
C TRP A 177 14.41 14.76 -0.59
N VAL A 178 14.79 14.50 -1.85
CA VAL A 178 13.87 14.01 -2.88
C VAL A 178 13.27 12.67 -2.45
N THR A 179 14.12 11.69 -2.13
CA THR A 179 13.70 10.39 -1.62
C THR A 179 12.85 10.51 -0.35
N PHE A 180 13.24 11.38 0.59
CA PHE A 180 12.46 11.60 1.82
C PHE A 180 11.04 12.13 1.52
N LYS A 181 10.90 13.13 0.66
CA LYS A 181 9.59 13.69 0.28
C LYS A 181 8.73 12.65 -0.42
N GLU A 182 9.32 11.89 -1.33
CA GLU A 182 8.65 10.83 -2.06
C GLU A 182 8.05 9.82 -1.09
N PHE A 183 8.85 9.27 -0.17
CA PHE A 183 8.34 8.27 0.77
C PHE A 183 7.38 8.83 1.82
N VAL A 184 7.48 10.11 2.20
CA VAL A 184 6.43 10.77 3.00
C VAL A 184 5.11 10.79 2.22
N TYR A 185 5.14 11.14 0.93
CA TYR A 185 3.95 11.15 0.09
C TYR A 185 3.36 9.73 -0.05
N GLN A 186 4.21 8.74 -0.34
CA GLN A 186 3.79 7.34 -0.42
C GLN A 186 3.15 6.85 0.88
N GLY A 187 3.67 7.23 2.05
CA GLY A 187 3.06 6.92 3.35
C GLY A 187 1.67 7.54 3.54
N ILE A 188 1.45 8.76 3.04
CA ILE A 188 0.12 9.42 3.10
C ILE A 188 -0.87 8.68 2.20
N ILE A 189 -0.48 8.43 0.95
CA ILE A 189 -1.32 7.77 -0.05
C ILE A 189 -1.65 6.33 0.35
N HIS A 190 -0.69 5.61 0.94
CA HIS A 190 -0.92 4.27 1.49
C HIS A 190 -2.11 4.23 2.47
N ILE A 191 -2.26 5.24 3.33
CA ILE A 191 -3.39 5.33 4.26
C ILE A 191 -4.70 5.69 3.56
N TRP A 192 -4.65 6.46 2.47
CA TRP A 192 -5.85 6.93 1.77
C TRP A 192 -6.40 5.90 0.77
N ILE A 193 -5.53 5.07 0.18
CA ILE A 193 -5.91 3.96 -0.69
C ILE A 193 -6.21 2.70 0.14
N GLY A 194 -5.51 2.51 1.28
CA GLY A 194 -5.70 1.41 2.21
C GLY A 194 -7.06 1.43 2.91
N THR A 195 -8.07 0.82 2.26
CA THR A 195 -9.44 0.77 2.80
C THR A 195 -9.52 0.06 4.16
N ASP A 196 -8.65 -0.93 4.40
CA ASP A 196 -8.49 -1.60 5.67
C ASP A 196 -8.02 -0.64 6.78
N HIS A 197 -7.04 0.22 6.52
CA HIS A 197 -6.58 1.24 7.47
C HIS A 197 -7.66 2.25 7.79
N ILE A 198 -8.39 2.73 6.78
CA ILE A 198 -9.50 3.68 6.97
C ILE A 198 -10.60 3.05 7.81
N LEU A 199 -11.06 1.84 7.45
CA LEU A 199 -12.12 1.16 8.19
C LEU A 199 -11.69 0.79 9.60
N PHE A 200 -10.43 0.38 9.79
CA PHE A 200 -9.87 0.12 11.11
C PHE A 200 -9.85 1.38 11.98
N LEU A 201 -9.32 2.48 11.46
CA LEU A 201 -9.26 3.76 12.16
C LEU A 201 -10.66 4.26 12.52
N LEU A 202 -11.61 4.19 11.58
CA LEU A 202 -13.01 4.54 11.85
C LEU A 202 -13.63 3.66 12.93
N ALA A 203 -13.39 2.34 12.89
CA ALA A 203 -13.85 1.42 13.92
C ALA A 203 -13.31 1.81 15.30
N LEU A 204 -12.06 2.25 15.41
CA LEU A 204 -11.49 2.71 16.68
C LEU A 204 -12.03 4.08 17.14
N LEU A 205 -12.31 5.01 16.21
CA LEU A 205 -12.79 6.36 16.54
C LEU A 205 -14.27 6.41 16.92
N LEU A 206 -15.12 5.57 16.32
CA LEU A 206 -16.57 5.50 16.58
C LEU A 206 -16.95 5.47 18.09
N PRO A 207 -16.35 4.59 18.93
CA PRO A 207 -16.65 4.54 20.35
C PRO A 207 -15.92 5.61 21.19
N CYS A 208 -14.87 6.28 20.68
CA CYS A 208 -14.05 7.22 21.46
C CYS A 208 -14.85 8.38 22.05
N VAL A 209 -15.91 8.80 21.37
CA VAL A 209 -16.82 9.89 21.82
C VAL A 209 -17.92 9.41 22.76
N LEU A 210 -17.93 8.12 23.12
CA LEU A 210 -18.97 7.46 23.90
C LEU A 210 -18.40 6.78 25.15
N LEU A 211 -19.24 6.64 26.16
CA LEU A 211 -18.98 5.82 27.35
C LEU A 211 -20.07 4.78 27.46
N ARG A 212 -19.71 3.55 27.83
CA ARG A 212 -20.70 2.51 28.08
C ARG A 212 -21.11 2.54 29.55
N GLN A 213 -22.38 2.88 29.80
CA GLN A 213 -22.97 2.91 31.15
C GLN A 213 -24.29 2.13 31.14
N GLY A 214 -24.42 1.16 32.06
CA GLY A 214 -25.64 0.34 32.17
C GLY A 214 -25.95 -0.46 30.89
N GLY A 215 -24.92 -0.88 30.14
CA GLY A 215 -25.08 -1.61 28.87
C GLY A 215 -25.44 -0.72 27.66
N GLN A 216 -25.69 0.57 27.87
CA GLN A 216 -26.02 1.53 26.81
C GLN A 216 -24.86 2.48 26.51
N TRP A 217 -24.77 2.90 25.25
CA TRP A 217 -23.83 3.93 24.83
C TRP A 217 -24.36 5.31 25.16
N GLN A 218 -23.63 6.01 26.03
CA GLN A 218 -23.90 7.38 26.42
C GLN A 218 -22.79 8.29 25.91
N ARG A 219 -23.08 9.58 25.75
CA ARG A 219 -22.08 10.54 25.30
C ARG A 219 -20.99 10.70 26.37
N ASN A 220 -19.73 10.75 25.96
CA ASN A 220 -18.65 11.18 26.84
C ASN A 220 -18.71 12.72 27.00
N PRO A 221 -18.99 13.26 28.20
CA PRO A 221 -19.05 14.71 28.39
C PRO A 221 -17.66 15.36 28.44
N GLN A 222 -16.59 14.59 28.70
CA GLN A 222 -15.25 15.11 28.92
C GLN A 222 -14.45 15.10 27.62
N LEU A 223 -14.40 16.24 26.93
CA LEU A 223 -13.63 16.38 25.69
C LEU A 223 -12.14 16.03 25.86
N LYS A 224 -11.54 16.39 27.00
CA LYS A 224 -10.15 16.04 27.34
C LYS A 224 -9.92 14.53 27.31
N ASN A 225 -10.88 13.74 27.80
CA ASN A 225 -10.77 12.28 27.83
C ASN A 225 -10.88 11.69 26.41
N VAL A 226 -11.82 12.21 25.59
CA VAL A 226 -11.94 11.84 24.18
C VAL A 226 -10.62 12.08 23.44
N LEU A 227 -10.08 13.31 23.53
CA LEU A 227 -8.84 13.68 22.85
C LEU A 227 -7.65 12.83 23.32
N SER A 228 -7.49 12.68 24.64
CA SER A 228 -6.39 11.89 25.20
C SER A 228 -6.46 10.42 24.79
N THR A 229 -7.67 9.85 24.74
CA THR A 229 -7.89 8.46 24.32
C THR A 229 -7.57 8.29 22.84
N THR A 230 -8.05 9.22 22.00
CA THR A 230 -7.77 9.20 20.56
C THR A 230 -6.28 9.30 20.26
N VAL A 231 -5.57 10.26 20.88
CA VAL A 231 -4.12 10.40 20.71
C VAL A 231 -3.39 9.13 21.13
N TRP A 232 -3.73 8.57 22.30
CA TRP A 232 -3.09 7.35 22.78
C TRP A 232 -3.29 6.17 21.82
N ILE A 233 -4.51 5.99 21.30
CA ILE A 233 -4.85 4.90 20.36
C ILE A 233 -4.06 5.04 19.05
N ILE A 234 -4.05 6.25 18.47
CA ILE A 234 -3.34 6.51 17.21
C ILE A 234 -1.84 6.29 17.42
N SER A 235 -1.25 6.91 18.44
CA SER A 235 0.19 6.75 18.72
C SER A 235 0.57 5.30 19.01
N ALA A 236 -0.26 4.54 19.74
CA ALA A 236 0.00 3.13 20.00
C ALA A 236 -0.04 2.29 18.71
N PHE A 237 -0.99 2.57 17.81
CA PHE A 237 -1.05 1.91 16.51
C PHE A 237 0.16 2.27 15.65
N THR A 238 0.45 3.56 15.46
CA THR A 238 1.55 4.04 14.61
C THR A 238 2.90 3.55 15.12
N LEU A 239 3.13 3.54 16.43
CA LEU A 239 4.34 2.98 17.02
C LEU A 239 4.48 1.49 16.73
N ALA A 240 3.43 0.70 16.97
CA ALA A 240 3.45 -0.73 16.71
C ALA A 240 3.65 -1.05 15.22
N HIS A 241 2.94 -0.33 14.36
CA HIS A 241 3.06 -0.41 12.90
C HIS A 241 4.48 -0.10 12.45
N SER A 242 5.07 0.98 12.95
CA SER A 242 6.44 1.37 12.62
C SER A 242 7.46 0.30 13.01
N ILE A 243 7.27 -0.35 14.17
CA ILE A 243 8.15 -1.41 14.67
C ILE A 243 8.16 -2.60 13.70
N THR A 244 7.00 -3.14 13.34
CA THR A 244 6.94 -4.33 12.47
C THR A 244 7.23 -4.02 11.03
N LEU A 245 6.81 -2.85 10.52
CA LEU A 245 7.18 -2.41 9.18
C LEU A 245 8.70 -2.31 9.05
N THR A 246 9.37 -1.70 10.04
CA THR A 246 10.84 -1.60 10.04
C THR A 246 11.48 -2.98 10.13
N ALA A 247 11.01 -3.84 11.04
CA ALA A 247 11.56 -5.18 11.22
C ALA A 247 11.43 -6.03 9.95
N THR A 248 10.28 -5.98 9.28
CA THR A 248 10.05 -6.76 8.06
C THR A 248 10.78 -6.14 6.86
N ALA A 249 10.79 -4.81 6.70
CA ALA A 249 11.51 -4.17 5.61
C ALA A 249 13.04 -4.40 5.72
N LEU A 250 13.60 -4.48 6.94
CA LEU A 250 15.01 -4.85 7.16
C LEU A 250 15.28 -6.36 7.02
N GLY A 251 14.26 -7.17 6.74
CA GLY A 251 14.39 -8.62 6.59
C GLY A 251 14.57 -9.38 7.92
N TRP A 252 14.32 -8.75 9.07
CA TRP A 252 14.40 -9.43 10.37
C TRP A 252 13.24 -10.38 10.61
N ILE A 253 12.08 -10.11 10.00
CA ILE A 253 10.87 -10.94 10.07
C ILE A 253 10.31 -11.04 8.65
N ILE A 254 10.14 -12.26 8.14
CA ILE A 254 9.60 -12.51 6.80
C ILE A 254 8.32 -13.33 6.96
N PRO A 255 7.17 -12.68 7.22
CA PRO A 255 5.91 -13.37 7.37
C PRO A 255 5.31 -13.68 5.99
N SER A 256 4.51 -14.75 5.89
CA SER A 256 3.72 -15.02 4.68
C SER A 256 2.63 -13.97 4.52
N SER A 257 2.54 -13.34 3.33
CA SER A 257 1.60 -12.24 3.06
C SER A 257 0.16 -12.67 3.33
N ARG A 258 -0.20 -13.88 2.90
CA ARG A 258 -1.55 -14.45 3.08
C ARG A 258 -2.01 -14.46 4.54
N TRP A 259 -1.13 -14.86 5.47
CA TRP A 259 -1.47 -14.90 6.89
C TRP A 259 -1.55 -13.51 7.51
N VAL A 260 -0.72 -12.58 7.05
CA VAL A 260 -0.75 -11.19 7.50
C VAL A 260 -2.04 -10.52 7.03
N GLU A 261 -2.39 -10.63 5.76
CA GLU A 261 -3.60 -10.06 5.17
C GLU A 261 -4.88 -10.62 5.79
N PHE A 262 -4.94 -11.94 6.00
CA PHE A 262 -6.02 -12.57 6.74
C PHE A 262 -6.10 -12.02 8.17
N GLY A 263 -4.95 -11.93 8.85
CA GLY A 263 -4.87 -11.37 10.20
C GLY A 263 -5.36 -9.92 10.28
N ILE A 264 -5.01 -9.08 9.31
CA ILE A 264 -5.49 -7.70 9.18
C ILE A 264 -7.01 -7.67 9.02
N ALA A 265 -7.59 -8.51 8.15
CA ALA A 265 -9.05 -8.59 8.02
C ALA A 265 -9.73 -8.99 9.33
N ILE A 266 -9.15 -9.95 10.07
CA ILE A 266 -9.65 -10.37 11.38
C ILE A 266 -9.51 -9.27 12.45
N SER A 267 -8.46 -8.45 12.41
CA SER A 267 -8.28 -7.34 13.35
C SER A 267 -9.40 -6.30 13.20
N VAL A 268 -9.76 -5.95 11.95
CA VAL A 268 -10.83 -5.00 11.61
C VAL A 268 -12.18 -5.57 12.03
N LEU A 269 -12.44 -6.84 11.70
CA LEU A 269 -13.65 -7.55 12.10
C LEU A 269 -13.81 -7.54 13.62
N PHE A 270 -12.74 -7.85 14.35
CA PHE A 270 -12.74 -7.86 15.80
C PHE A 270 -13.03 -6.47 16.38
N ALA A 271 -12.34 -5.43 15.91
CA ALA A 271 -12.52 -4.06 16.37
C ALA A 271 -13.99 -3.60 16.19
N ALA A 272 -14.56 -3.89 15.02
CA ALA A 272 -15.93 -3.57 14.68
C ALA A 272 -16.95 -4.33 15.56
N LEU A 273 -16.75 -5.63 15.79
CA LEU A 273 -17.62 -6.41 16.68
C LEU A 273 -17.51 -5.98 18.14
N ASN A 274 -16.31 -5.60 18.59
CA ASN A 274 -16.07 -5.09 19.94
C ASN A 274 -16.79 -3.75 20.18
N ASN A 275 -17.10 -2.97 19.14
CA ASN A 275 -17.95 -1.77 19.29
C ASN A 275 -19.41 -2.12 19.56
N VAL A 276 -19.93 -3.16 18.91
CA VAL A 276 -21.33 -3.59 19.05
C VAL A 276 -21.54 -4.29 20.39
N LYS A 277 -20.68 -5.27 20.69
CA LYS A 277 -20.69 -6.02 21.93
C LYS A 277 -19.28 -6.01 22.52
N PRO A 278 -18.93 -4.99 23.31
CA PRO A 278 -17.62 -4.92 23.97
C PRO A 278 -17.32 -6.15 24.81
N ILE A 279 -16.29 -6.88 24.39
CA ILE A 279 -15.69 -8.03 25.07
C ILE A 279 -14.39 -7.56 25.77
N ILE A 280 -13.61 -6.69 25.12
CA ILE A 280 -12.36 -6.13 25.65
C ILE A 280 -12.54 -4.64 25.97
N LEU A 281 -12.30 -4.28 27.24
CA LEU A 281 -12.44 -2.91 27.74
C LEU A 281 -11.13 -2.09 27.64
N ARG A 282 -9.98 -2.76 27.59
CA ARG A 282 -8.66 -2.11 27.41
C ARG A 282 -8.25 -2.13 25.94
N LEU A 283 -8.89 -1.26 25.15
CA LEU A 283 -8.65 -1.13 23.71
C LEU A 283 -7.18 -0.87 23.37
N GLY A 284 -6.42 -0.25 24.26
CA GLY A 284 -5.09 0.22 23.94
C GLY A 284 -4.06 -0.86 23.58
N TRP A 285 -3.95 -1.91 24.41
CA TRP A 285 -3.04 -3.05 24.12
C TRP A 285 -3.46 -3.82 22.87
N LEU A 286 -4.77 -3.87 22.62
CA LEU A 286 -5.31 -4.51 21.44
C LEU A 286 -4.97 -3.71 20.18
N THR A 287 -5.13 -2.39 20.21
CA THR A 287 -4.72 -1.50 19.11
C THR A 287 -3.23 -1.62 18.83
N PHE A 288 -2.39 -1.72 19.86
CA PHE A 288 -0.96 -1.98 19.69
C PHE A 288 -0.71 -3.32 18.99
N ALA A 289 -1.34 -4.41 19.45
CA ALA A 289 -1.20 -5.73 18.82
C ALA A 289 -1.68 -5.75 17.35
N PHE A 290 -2.78 -5.06 17.06
CA PHE A 290 -3.26 -4.89 15.68
C PHE A 290 -2.32 -4.02 14.84
N GLY A 291 -1.74 -2.97 15.42
CA GLY A 291 -0.71 -2.17 14.75
C GLY A 291 0.50 -2.99 14.33
N LEU A 292 0.98 -3.91 15.19
CA LEU A 292 2.05 -4.85 14.83
C LEU A 292 1.69 -5.66 13.58
N LEU A 293 0.45 -6.16 13.51
CA LEU A 293 -0.01 -6.96 12.39
C LEU A 293 -0.11 -6.15 11.09
N HIS A 294 -0.67 -4.95 11.16
CA HIS A 294 -0.81 -4.07 9.99
C HIS A 294 0.54 -3.64 9.42
N GLY A 295 1.54 -3.37 10.26
CA GLY A 295 2.87 -2.95 9.80
C GLY A 295 3.59 -4.00 8.95
N MET A 296 3.22 -5.28 9.06
CA MET A 296 3.78 -6.34 8.23
C MET A 296 3.21 -6.37 6.80
N GLY A 297 2.00 -5.84 6.57
CA GLY A 297 1.29 -6.00 5.29
C GLY A 297 1.90 -5.24 4.11
N PHE A 298 2.65 -4.17 4.37
CA PHE A 298 3.27 -3.33 3.32
C PHE A 298 4.80 -3.43 3.28
N ALA A 299 5.38 -4.24 4.16
CA ALA A 299 6.82 -4.22 4.39
C ALA A 299 7.64 -4.97 3.31
N GLY A 300 7.01 -5.83 2.51
CA GLY A 300 7.63 -6.45 1.32
C GLY A 300 8.06 -5.41 0.29
N VAL A 301 7.15 -4.50 -0.08
CA VAL A 301 7.40 -3.44 -1.08
C VAL A 301 8.57 -2.53 -0.67
N LEU A 302 8.61 -2.09 0.60
CA LEU A 302 9.73 -1.27 1.13
C LEU A 302 11.03 -2.07 1.32
N GLY A 303 10.91 -3.37 1.58
CA GLY A 303 12.05 -4.27 1.73
C GLY A 303 12.81 -4.47 0.42
N GLU A 304 12.11 -4.44 -0.69
CA GLU A 304 12.58 -4.81 -2.02
C GLU A 304 13.00 -3.63 -2.89
N LEU A 305 13.00 -2.41 -2.35
CA LEU A 305 13.37 -1.18 -3.08
C LEU A 305 14.80 -1.18 -3.65
N GLY A 306 15.63 -2.20 -3.46
CA GLY A 306 17.01 -2.24 -3.98
C GLY A 306 17.93 -1.11 -3.47
N LEU A 307 17.49 -0.38 -2.44
CA LEU A 307 18.17 0.81 -1.94
C LEU A 307 19.40 0.49 -1.09
N PRO A 308 20.45 1.34 -1.13
CA PRO A 308 21.52 1.32 -0.14
C PRO A 308 20.95 1.39 1.29
N GLY A 309 21.59 0.71 2.24
CA GLY A 309 21.03 0.50 3.58
C GLY A 309 20.67 1.79 4.34
N ASP A 310 21.42 2.87 4.16
CA ASP A 310 21.15 4.17 4.78
C ASP A 310 19.94 4.88 4.16
N GLN A 311 19.77 4.78 2.84
CA GLN A 311 18.62 5.32 2.13
C GLN A 311 17.36 4.49 2.34
N LYS A 312 17.51 3.18 2.48
CA LYS A 312 16.42 2.28 2.86
C LYS A 312 15.85 2.66 4.23
N LEU A 313 16.71 2.87 5.23
CA LEU A 313 16.26 3.32 6.55
C LEU A 313 15.60 4.70 6.51
N LEU A 314 16.17 5.64 5.74
CA LEU A 314 15.57 6.96 5.53
C LEU A 314 14.16 6.84 4.92
N SER A 315 14.00 6.00 3.91
CA SER A 315 12.72 5.76 3.22
C SER A 315 11.68 5.14 4.16
N ILE A 316 12.08 4.17 5.00
CA ILE A 316 11.22 3.59 6.03
C ILE A 316 10.75 4.65 7.05
N LEU A 317 11.65 5.51 7.51
CA LEU A 317 11.29 6.58 8.46
C LEU A 317 10.39 7.64 7.82
N ALA A 318 10.69 8.04 6.59
CA ALA A 318 9.89 8.96 5.79
C ALA A 318 8.47 8.41 5.56
N PHE A 319 8.37 7.13 5.19
CA PHE A 319 7.11 6.44 4.99
C PHE A 319 6.26 6.41 6.26
N ASN A 320 6.83 6.05 7.42
CA ASN A 320 6.11 6.07 8.69
C ASN A 320 5.62 7.47 9.08
N LEU A 321 6.41 8.51 8.80
CA LEU A 321 5.97 9.90 8.99
C LEU A 321 4.78 10.23 8.08
N GLY A 322 4.82 9.80 6.82
CA GLY A 322 3.70 9.92 5.89
C GLY A 322 2.43 9.24 6.40
N VAL A 323 2.56 8.01 6.91
CA VAL A 323 1.45 7.26 7.52
C VAL A 323 0.83 8.04 8.68
N GLU A 324 1.65 8.57 9.59
CA GLU A 324 1.16 9.38 10.71
C GLU A 324 0.41 10.63 10.23
N ILE A 325 0.94 11.33 9.23
CA ILE A 325 0.28 12.50 8.62
C ILE A 325 -1.07 12.13 8.02
N GLY A 326 -1.12 11.04 7.23
CA GLY A 326 -2.35 10.55 6.61
C GLY A 326 -3.43 10.18 7.64
N GLN A 327 -3.04 9.48 8.70
CA GLN A 327 -3.93 9.11 9.81
C GLN A 327 -4.46 10.33 10.56
N LEU A 328 -3.57 11.28 10.90
CA LEU A 328 -3.95 12.51 11.59
C LEU A 328 -4.90 13.37 10.76
N ALA A 329 -4.74 13.41 9.43
CA ALA A 329 -5.66 14.11 8.54
C ALA A 329 -7.09 13.53 8.61
N ILE A 330 -7.21 12.20 8.60
CA ILE A 330 -8.52 11.52 8.76
C ILE A 330 -9.12 11.85 10.13
N VAL A 331 -8.32 11.78 11.20
CA VAL A 331 -8.77 12.06 12.57
C VAL A 331 -9.24 13.50 12.73
N LEU A 332 -8.53 14.45 12.12
CA LEU A 332 -8.86 15.88 12.18
C LEU A 332 -10.25 16.18 11.57
N VAL A 333 -10.68 15.39 10.60
CA VAL A 333 -12.01 15.51 9.98
C VAL A 333 -13.05 14.66 10.72
N ALA A 334 -12.74 13.40 10.99
CA ALA A 334 -13.68 12.44 11.56
C ALA A 334 -14.04 12.78 13.01
N LEU A 335 -13.06 13.12 13.84
CA LEU A 335 -13.29 13.29 15.28
C LEU A 335 -14.25 14.45 15.61
N PRO A 336 -14.11 15.67 15.04
CA PRO A 336 -15.08 16.74 15.26
C PRO A 336 -16.50 16.35 14.83
N LEU A 337 -16.64 15.67 13.70
CA LEU A 337 -17.93 15.17 13.21
C LEU A 337 -18.54 14.18 14.20
N LEU A 338 -17.77 13.23 14.71
CA LEU A 338 -18.22 12.25 15.70
C LEU A 338 -18.61 12.92 17.02
N ILE A 339 -17.88 13.94 17.47
CA ILE A 339 -18.21 14.72 18.68
C ILE A 339 -19.56 15.43 18.52
N LEU A 340 -19.86 15.97 17.33
CA LEU A 340 -21.15 16.59 17.04
C LEU A 340 -22.27 15.55 16.98
N LEU A 341 -22.06 14.44 16.27
CA LEU A 341 -23.05 13.37 16.13
C LEU A 341 -23.37 12.69 17.47
N ALA A 342 -22.39 12.56 18.36
CA ALA A 342 -22.54 11.97 19.69
C ALA A 342 -23.60 12.68 20.56
N LYS A 343 -23.95 13.94 20.25
CA LYS A 343 -25.04 14.67 20.90
C LYS A 343 -26.41 14.05 20.62
N THR A 344 -26.58 13.39 19.47
CA THR A 344 -27.86 12.81 19.03
C THR A 344 -28.08 11.40 19.56
N ALA A 345 -29.32 11.06 19.93
CA ALA A 345 -29.68 9.69 20.29
C ALA A 345 -29.62 8.73 19.10
N LEU A 346 -29.84 9.25 17.88
CA LEU A 346 -29.72 8.51 16.64
C LEU A 346 -28.31 7.92 16.49
N TYR A 347 -27.27 8.73 16.71
CA TYR A 347 -25.89 8.25 16.63
C TYR A 347 -25.62 7.13 17.64
N ARG A 348 -25.93 7.38 18.91
CA ARG A 348 -25.62 6.46 20.02
C ARG A 348 -26.34 5.12 19.91
N ARG A 349 -27.59 5.13 19.43
CA ARG A 349 -28.44 3.94 19.40
C ARG A 349 -28.39 3.17 18.08
N TRP A 350 -28.19 3.86 16.96
CA TRP A 350 -28.37 3.26 15.63
C TRP A 350 -27.15 3.43 14.73
N VAL A 351 -26.62 4.65 14.58
CA VAL A 351 -25.52 4.89 13.62
C VAL A 351 -24.26 4.18 14.06
N MET A 352 -23.81 4.36 15.31
CA MET A 352 -22.56 3.76 15.76
C MET A 352 -22.57 2.22 15.66
N PRO A 353 -23.59 1.50 16.20
CA PRO A 353 -23.68 0.05 16.02
C PRO A 353 -23.87 -0.35 14.55
N GLY A 354 -24.67 0.40 13.78
CA GLY A 354 -24.95 0.10 12.38
C GLY A 354 -23.71 0.21 11.48
N VAL A 355 -22.94 1.29 11.62
CA VAL A 355 -21.67 1.47 10.91
C VAL A 355 -20.67 0.39 11.33
N SER A 356 -20.59 0.08 12.63
CA SER A 356 -19.71 -1.00 13.11
C SER A 356 -20.10 -2.36 12.51
N ILE A 357 -21.39 -2.67 12.39
CA ILE A 357 -21.84 -3.90 11.72
C ILE A 357 -21.48 -3.87 10.23
N GLY A 358 -21.63 -2.72 9.56
CA GLY A 358 -21.22 -2.57 8.15
C GLY A 358 -19.73 -2.87 7.96
N ILE A 359 -18.87 -2.29 8.82
CA ILE A 359 -17.42 -2.56 8.81
C ILE A 359 -17.14 -4.04 9.07
N ALA A 360 -17.83 -4.66 10.03
CA ALA A 360 -17.67 -6.09 10.32
C ALA A 360 -18.04 -6.98 9.14
N LEU A 361 -19.09 -6.65 8.38
CA LEU A 361 -19.49 -7.42 7.19
C LEU A 361 -18.45 -7.31 6.07
N VAL A 362 -17.92 -6.11 5.82
CA VAL A 362 -16.84 -5.91 4.84
C VAL A 362 -15.58 -6.67 5.25
N ALA A 363 -15.17 -6.55 6.52
CA ALA A 363 -14.00 -7.24 7.04
C ALA A 363 -14.16 -8.77 7.05
N LEU A 364 -15.36 -9.29 7.29
CA LEU A 364 -15.65 -10.72 7.17
C LEU A 364 -15.51 -11.19 5.72
N ASN A 365 -16.00 -10.41 4.76
CA ASN A 365 -15.81 -10.72 3.34
C ASN A 365 -14.33 -10.79 2.99
N TRP A 366 -13.54 -9.78 3.38
CA TRP A 366 -12.09 -9.79 3.19
C TRP A 366 -11.41 -10.98 3.85
N ALA A 367 -11.83 -11.36 5.06
CA ALA A 367 -11.24 -12.51 5.76
C ALA A 367 -11.52 -13.84 5.03
N ILE A 368 -12.65 -13.95 4.32
CA ILE A 368 -12.97 -15.13 3.51
C ILE A 368 -12.18 -15.11 2.20
N GLU A 369 -12.06 -13.95 1.56
CA GLU A 369 -11.34 -13.79 0.29
C GLU A 369 -9.82 -13.98 0.43
N ARG A 370 -9.25 -13.55 1.56
CA ARG A 370 -7.80 -13.56 1.82
C ARG A 370 -7.30 -14.81 2.54
N PHE A 371 -8.18 -15.79 2.81
CA PHE A 371 -7.83 -17.09 3.41
C PHE A 371 -7.69 -18.17 2.35
#